data_AF-A0AAN7UC57-F1
#
_entry.id   AF-A0AAN7UC57-F1
#
_cell.length_a   1.000
_cell.length_b   1.000
_cell.length_c   1.000
_cell.angle_alpha   90.00
_cell.angle_beta   90.00
_cell.angle_gamma   90.00
#
_symmetry.space_group_name_H-M   'P 1'
#
loop_
_entity.id
_entity.type
_entity.pdbx_description
1 polymer ?
#
loop_
_entity_poly.entity_id
_entity_poly.type
_entity_poly.pdbx_seq_one_letter_code
_entity_poly.pdbx_strand_id
1 'polypeptide(L)'
;MSHLAPQAAIFSPSIARAAASTAKDWAYVDSWLRRQWTHLRQEQQDGVSSSKAAASSSASPPSFERNPETLEALLSLIAANEEADEERDRLARLESAALDEVRAAEQEKESRRRRQGSSNGSTVEPVTPIHGDLLAEDLLQALDAGLSKDGQTALDALADVSLSLDAAADPSPSNLCRLFVDLQGAAHETSHLLHRVGLLQAYLDDESARLRAFLEDLRQGPQYQLSPASADSDALPHAVEDMAARLPELRRYVEALEKNVGIPALTVEEVRLDEEAYLDLLAKKKDLDAQVKAFAGLPPDVEAARVELENLRTQLREATERRDANFEMLVERESPVKVRTSRRI
;
A
#
# COMPACT_ATOMS: atom_id res chain seq x y z
N MET A 1 -9.41 42.69 -4.46
CA MET A 1 -10.67 41.94 -4.35
C MET A 1 -10.32 40.54 -3.93
N SER A 2 -10.80 40.18 -2.74
CA SER A 2 -10.60 38.91 -2.05
C SER A 2 -11.18 37.75 -2.85
N HIS A 3 -10.31 36.95 -3.47
CA HIS A 3 -10.67 35.57 -3.81
C HIS A 3 -10.46 34.73 -2.56
N LEU A 4 -11.42 34.84 -1.64
CA LEU A 4 -11.70 33.76 -0.71
C LEU A 4 -11.81 32.49 -1.55
N ALA A 5 -11.03 31.47 -1.20
CA ALA A 5 -11.33 30.11 -1.62
C ALA A 5 -12.84 29.91 -1.47
N PRO A 6 -13.53 29.30 -2.45
CA PRO A 6 -14.92 28.97 -2.22
C PRO A 6 -14.89 28.12 -0.95
N GLN A 7 -15.56 28.60 0.11
CA GLN A 7 -15.87 27.79 1.28
C GLN A 7 -16.45 26.50 0.71
N ALA A 8 -15.64 25.46 0.60
CA ALA A 8 -16.09 24.13 0.26
C ALA A 8 -17.18 23.88 1.28
N ALA A 9 -18.42 23.77 0.79
CA ALA A 9 -19.61 23.79 1.59
C ALA A 9 -19.43 22.92 2.85
N ILE A 10 -19.08 23.56 3.98
CA ILE A 10 -18.78 22.90 5.26
C ILE A 10 -20.07 22.23 5.81
N PHE A 11 -21.21 22.44 5.13
CA PHE A 11 -22.51 21.88 5.43
C PHE A 11 -23.25 21.40 4.17
N SER A 12 -22.57 20.70 3.26
CA SER A 12 -23.28 19.83 2.31
C SER A 12 -23.74 18.57 3.08
N PRO A 13 -25.05 18.26 3.15
CA PRO A 13 -25.54 17.05 3.81
C PRO A 13 -24.89 15.77 3.28
N SER A 14 -24.46 15.76 2.01
CA SER A 14 -23.78 14.62 1.39
C SER A 14 -22.34 14.47 1.88
N ILE A 15 -21.58 15.56 2.02
CA ILE A 15 -20.21 15.53 2.56
C ILE A 15 -20.23 15.19 4.04
N ALA A 16 -21.19 15.74 4.79
CA ALA A 16 -21.38 15.42 6.21
C ALA A 16 -21.77 13.94 6.40
N ARG A 17 -22.62 13.36 5.53
CA ARG A 17 -22.93 11.92 5.56
C ARG A 17 -21.71 11.06 5.24
N ALA A 18 -20.92 11.43 4.22
CA ALA A 18 -19.71 10.69 3.86
C ALA A 18 -18.66 10.73 4.98
N ALA A 19 -18.46 11.89 5.61
CA ALA A 19 -17.58 12.01 6.77
C ALA A 19 -18.11 11.25 8.00
N ALA A 20 -19.43 11.21 8.19
CA ALA A 20 -20.05 10.44 9.27
C ALA A 20 -19.95 8.92 9.03
N SER A 21 -20.08 8.45 7.78
CA SER A 21 -19.89 7.04 7.45
C SER A 21 -18.44 6.62 7.63
N THR A 22 -17.49 7.38 7.13
CA THR A 22 -16.06 7.06 7.33
C THR A 22 -15.66 7.10 8.80
N ALA A 23 -16.20 8.03 9.59
CA ALA A 23 -15.98 8.05 11.04
C ALA A 23 -16.58 6.82 11.75
N LYS A 24 -17.73 6.32 11.29
CA LYS A 24 -18.34 5.09 11.80
C LYS A 24 -17.49 3.86 11.45
N ASP A 25 -16.98 3.79 10.23
CA ASP A 25 -16.13 2.69 9.77
C ASP A 25 -14.82 2.65 10.56
N TRP A 26 -14.20 3.81 10.79
CA TRP A 26 -13.03 3.92 11.68
C TRP A 26 -13.32 3.48 13.12
N ALA A 27 -14.49 3.84 13.67
CA ALA A 27 -14.88 3.40 15.01
C ALA A 27 -15.07 1.88 15.09
N TYR A 28 -15.61 1.27 14.03
CA TYR A 28 -15.73 -0.18 13.92
C TYR A 28 -14.36 -0.86 13.88
N VAL A 29 -13.46 -0.39 12.99
CA VAL A 29 -12.06 -0.87 12.91
C VAL A 29 -11.34 -0.74 14.25
N ASP A 30 -11.45 0.41 14.92
CA ASP A 30 -10.82 0.65 16.22
C ASP A 30 -11.35 -0.31 17.30
N SER A 31 -12.65 -0.62 17.29
CA SER A 31 -13.24 -1.57 18.23
C SER A 31 -12.80 -3.01 17.98
N TRP A 32 -12.66 -3.39 16.70
CA TRP A 32 -12.19 -4.71 16.29
C TRP A 32 -10.71 -4.90 16.61
N LEU A 33 -9.86 -3.92 16.27
CA LEU A 33 -8.42 -3.95 16.57
C LEU A 33 -8.16 -4.06 18.06
N ARG A 34 -8.93 -3.35 18.90
CA ARG A 34 -8.84 -3.48 20.37
C ARG A 34 -9.16 -4.90 20.81
N ARG A 35 -10.20 -5.52 20.28
CA ARG A 35 -10.59 -6.89 20.64
C ARG A 35 -9.48 -7.89 20.25
N GLN A 36 -8.95 -7.78 19.04
CA GLN A 36 -7.87 -8.65 18.56
C GLN A 36 -6.59 -8.47 19.38
N TRP A 37 -6.21 -7.23 19.68
CA TRP A 37 -5.04 -6.95 20.53
C TRP A 37 -5.19 -7.44 21.97
N THR A 38 -6.41 -7.40 22.54
CA THR A 38 -6.65 -7.99 23.86
C THR A 38 -6.53 -9.52 23.83
N HIS A 39 -7.00 -10.18 22.77
CA HIS A 39 -6.93 -11.63 22.63
C HIS A 39 -5.48 -12.11 22.46
N LEU A 40 -4.73 -11.49 21.55
CA LEU A 40 -3.32 -11.81 21.28
C LEU A 40 -2.46 -11.70 22.55
N ARG A 41 -2.75 -10.72 23.40
CA ARG A 41 -2.04 -10.52 24.67
C ARG A 41 -2.41 -11.57 25.72
N GLN A 42 -3.67 -11.99 25.76
CA GLN A 42 -4.14 -13.02 26.68
C GLN A 42 -3.45 -14.36 26.37
N GLU A 43 -3.34 -14.74 25.10
CA GLU A 43 -2.60 -15.94 24.67
C GLU A 43 -1.10 -15.88 25.00
N GLN A 44 -0.47 -14.70 24.89
CA GLN A 44 0.94 -14.53 25.28
C GLN A 44 1.16 -14.58 26.80
N GLN A 45 0.15 -14.20 27.59
CA GLN A 45 0.24 -14.17 29.05
C GLN A 45 0.06 -15.55 29.69
N ASP A 46 -0.67 -16.46 29.03
CA ASP A 46 -0.82 -17.86 29.46
C ASP A 46 0.42 -18.74 29.14
N GLY A 47 1.40 -18.21 28.38
CA GLY A 47 2.62 -18.92 27.99
C GLY A 47 3.87 -18.68 28.85
N VAL A 48 4.00 -17.57 29.59
CA VAL A 48 5.21 -17.27 30.40
C VAL A 48 4.88 -16.46 31.65
N SER A 49 4.96 -17.11 32.81
CA SER A 49 5.03 -16.46 34.11
C SER A 49 6.39 -15.78 34.33
N SER A 50 6.63 -14.61 33.74
CA SER A 50 7.43 -13.51 34.31
C SER A 50 7.78 -12.46 33.26
N SER A 51 7.16 -11.28 33.34
CA SER A 51 7.92 -10.02 33.39
C SER A 51 6.96 -8.86 33.68
N LYS A 52 7.14 -8.25 34.85
CA LYS A 52 6.47 -7.01 35.30
C LYS A 52 6.84 -5.76 34.48
N ALA A 53 7.46 -5.91 33.30
CA ALA A 53 7.96 -4.81 32.48
C ALA A 53 6.99 -4.36 31.37
N ALA A 54 5.94 -5.14 31.06
CA ALA A 54 5.00 -4.83 29.99
C ALA A 54 3.78 -3.99 30.44
N ALA A 55 3.76 -3.47 31.67
CA ALA A 55 2.63 -2.72 32.21
C ALA A 55 2.62 -1.22 31.81
N SER A 56 3.60 -0.73 31.03
CA SER A 56 3.74 0.71 30.73
C SER A 56 3.43 1.13 29.29
N SER A 57 3.29 0.21 28.31
CA SER A 57 2.74 0.57 27.00
C SER A 57 1.24 0.26 26.98
N SER A 58 0.45 1.30 26.73
CA SER A 58 -1.00 1.32 26.71
C SER A 58 -1.59 0.14 25.94
N ALA A 59 -2.73 -0.37 26.41
CA ALA A 59 -3.52 -1.45 25.81
C ALA A 59 -4.18 -1.05 24.46
N SER A 60 -3.48 -0.28 23.64
CA SER A 60 -3.93 0.25 22.36
C SER A 60 -3.13 -0.40 21.23
N PRO A 61 -3.75 -0.68 20.08
CA PRO A 61 -3.03 -1.07 18.88
C PRO A 61 -1.95 -0.01 18.54
N PRO A 62 -0.86 -0.40 17.85
CA PRO A 62 0.13 0.53 17.32
C PRO A 62 -0.54 1.65 16.51
N SER A 63 -0.04 2.87 16.62
CA SER A 63 -0.53 3.98 15.79
C SER A 63 -0.13 3.76 14.33
N PHE A 64 -1.08 3.97 13.41
CA PHE A 64 -0.86 3.89 11.98
C PHE A 64 -1.57 5.05 11.26
N GLU A 65 -1.18 5.31 10.02
CA GLU A 65 -1.74 6.39 9.20
C GLU A 65 -3.20 6.08 8.80
N ARG A 66 -4.11 7.03 9.08
CA ARG A 66 -5.54 6.93 8.74
C ARG A 66 -5.78 7.49 7.34
N ASN A 67 -5.49 6.68 6.34
CA ASN A 67 -5.68 6.95 4.91
C ASN A 67 -6.93 6.19 4.42
N PRO A 68 -7.72 6.68 3.43
CA PRO A 68 -8.79 5.88 2.81
C PRO A 68 -8.33 4.49 2.33
N GLU A 69 -7.11 4.35 1.80
CA GLU A 69 -6.57 3.06 1.37
C GLU A 69 -6.37 2.10 2.56
N THR A 70 -5.93 2.62 3.71
CA THR A 70 -5.76 1.80 4.92
C THR A 70 -7.11 1.42 5.54
N LEU A 71 -8.13 2.28 5.42
CA LEU A 71 -9.49 1.95 5.83
C LEU A 71 -10.06 0.80 4.98
N GLU A 72 -9.92 0.87 3.66
CA GLU A 72 -10.42 -0.16 2.75
C GLU A 72 -9.71 -1.50 3.00
N ALA A 73 -8.37 -1.49 3.12
CA ALA A 73 -7.60 -2.68 3.45
C ALA A 73 -8.03 -3.29 4.80
N LEU A 74 -8.19 -2.48 5.85
CA LEU A 74 -8.60 -2.97 7.17
C LEU A 74 -10.04 -3.50 7.18
N LEU A 75 -10.98 -2.87 6.47
CA LEU A 75 -12.35 -3.38 6.35
C LEU A 75 -12.39 -4.71 5.59
N SER A 76 -11.60 -4.83 4.50
CA SER A 76 -11.49 -6.09 3.76
C SER A 76 -10.90 -7.21 4.62
N LEU A 77 -9.89 -6.91 5.44
CA LEU A 77 -9.31 -7.85 6.40
C LEU A 77 -10.31 -8.28 7.48
N ILE A 78 -11.09 -7.34 8.01
CA ILE A 78 -12.12 -7.64 9.01
C ILE A 78 -13.17 -8.57 8.41
N ALA A 79 -13.67 -8.25 7.21
CA ALA A 79 -14.66 -9.06 6.51
C ALA A 79 -14.15 -10.48 6.24
N ALA A 80 -12.90 -10.61 5.76
CA ALA A 80 -12.28 -11.91 5.54
C ALA A 80 -12.10 -12.72 6.84
N ASN A 81 -11.80 -12.05 7.96
CA ASN A 81 -11.68 -12.73 9.25
C ASN A 81 -13.06 -13.17 9.79
N GLU A 82 -14.09 -12.33 9.67
CA GLU A 82 -15.46 -12.69 10.04
C GLU A 82 -15.96 -13.88 9.19
N GLU A 83 -15.68 -13.89 7.87
CA GLU A 83 -16.00 -15.02 7.00
C GLU A 83 -15.25 -16.30 7.42
N ALA A 84 -13.96 -16.20 7.74
CA ALA A 84 -13.19 -17.34 8.23
C ALA A 84 -13.71 -17.87 9.58
N ASP A 85 -14.14 -16.99 10.48
CA ASP A 85 -14.73 -17.38 11.77
C ASP A 85 -16.10 -18.04 11.57
N GLU A 86 -16.93 -17.54 10.65
CA GLU A 86 -18.19 -18.20 10.27
C GLU A 86 -17.95 -19.59 9.67
N GLU A 87 -16.94 -19.75 8.82
CA GLU A 87 -16.57 -21.04 8.25
C GLU A 87 -16.11 -22.03 9.33
N ARG A 88 -15.27 -21.58 10.27
CA ARG A 88 -14.85 -22.39 11.43
C ARG A 88 -16.04 -22.82 12.27
N ASP A 89 -16.98 -21.92 12.55
CA ASP A 89 -18.19 -22.23 13.29
C ASP A 89 -19.08 -23.24 12.54
N ARG A 90 -19.19 -23.12 11.22
CA ARG A 90 -19.92 -24.09 10.38
C ARG A 90 -19.24 -25.46 10.43
N LEU A 91 -17.91 -25.51 10.31
CA LEU A 91 -17.15 -26.77 10.40
C LEU A 91 -17.30 -27.41 11.78
N ALA A 92 -17.15 -26.66 12.87
CA ALA A 92 -17.31 -27.19 14.23
C ALA A 92 -18.73 -27.75 14.48
N ARG A 93 -19.77 -27.14 13.90
CA ARG A 93 -21.14 -27.67 13.93
C ARG A 93 -21.29 -28.96 13.13
N LEU A 94 -20.67 -29.04 11.96
CA LEU A 94 -20.68 -30.24 11.14
C LEU A 94 -19.93 -31.39 11.83
N GLU A 95 -18.76 -31.10 12.39
CA GLU A 95 -17.97 -32.07 13.15
C GLU A 95 -18.71 -32.58 14.38
N SER A 96 -19.31 -31.70 15.18
CA SER A 96 -20.11 -32.13 16.34
C SER A 96 -21.33 -32.97 15.94
N ALA A 97 -22.05 -32.60 14.88
CA ALA A 97 -23.16 -33.38 14.36
C ALA A 97 -22.72 -34.77 13.84
N ALA A 98 -21.60 -34.84 13.12
CA ALA A 98 -21.03 -36.10 12.63
C ALA A 98 -20.56 -36.99 13.79
N LEU A 99 -19.93 -36.42 14.82
CA LEU A 99 -19.54 -37.16 16.03
C LEU A 99 -20.74 -37.71 16.79
N ASP A 100 -21.84 -36.97 16.85
CA ASP A 100 -23.07 -37.43 17.49
C ASP A 100 -23.73 -38.57 16.70
N GLU A 101 -23.69 -38.52 15.36
CA GLU A 101 -24.17 -39.62 14.51
C GLU A 101 -23.33 -40.89 14.68
N VAL A 102 -22.00 -40.76 14.71
CA VAL A 102 -21.09 -41.90 14.96
C VAL A 102 -21.36 -42.51 16.33
N ARG A 103 -21.48 -41.67 17.37
CA ARG A 103 -21.81 -42.14 18.74
C ARG A 103 -23.16 -42.85 18.79
N ALA A 104 -24.17 -42.34 18.07
CA ALA A 104 -25.48 -42.98 17.99
C ALA A 104 -25.40 -44.35 17.28
N ALA A 105 -24.65 -44.44 16.17
CA ALA A 105 -24.45 -45.68 15.44
C ALA A 105 -23.67 -46.73 16.26
N GLU A 106 -22.67 -46.32 17.04
CA GLU A 106 -21.95 -47.20 17.97
C GLU A 106 -22.87 -47.72 19.08
N GLN A 107 -23.68 -46.85 19.69
CA GLN A 107 -24.67 -47.24 20.70
C GLN A 107 -25.70 -48.22 20.12
N GLU A 108 -26.14 -48.02 18.88
CA GLU A 108 -27.06 -48.95 18.21
C GLU A 108 -26.39 -50.31 17.97
N LYS A 109 -25.16 -50.33 17.45
CA LYS A 109 -24.37 -51.57 17.24
C LYS A 109 -24.15 -52.32 18.54
N GLU A 110 -23.83 -51.63 19.63
CA GLU A 110 -23.64 -52.23 20.94
C GLU A 110 -24.95 -52.79 21.50
N SER A 111 -26.07 -52.09 21.30
CA SER A 111 -27.40 -52.60 21.67
C SER A 111 -27.79 -53.85 20.86
N ARG A 112 -27.42 -53.92 19.57
CA ARG A 112 -27.62 -55.09 18.71
C ARG A 112 -26.75 -56.26 19.16
N ARG A 113 -25.47 -56.03 19.48
CA ARG A 113 -24.56 -57.04 20.04
C ARG A 113 -25.09 -57.60 21.36
N ARG A 114 -25.57 -56.74 22.25
CA ARG A 114 -26.15 -57.15 23.54
C ARG A 114 -27.45 -57.95 23.38
N ARG A 115 -28.26 -57.65 22.36
CA ARG A 115 -29.48 -58.42 22.03
C ARG A 115 -29.15 -59.79 21.39
N GLN A 116 -28.14 -59.87 20.52
CA GLN A 116 -27.75 -61.13 19.87
C GLN A 116 -26.94 -62.05 20.79
N GLY A 117 -26.14 -61.51 21.71
CA GLY A 117 -25.34 -62.25 22.69
C GLY A 117 -26.14 -63.07 23.72
N SER A 118 -27.49 -63.00 23.72
CA SER A 118 -28.34 -63.79 24.60
C SER A 118 -28.94 -65.06 23.95
N SER A 119 -28.58 -65.39 22.70
CA SER A 119 -29.23 -66.51 21.97
C SER A 119 -28.32 -67.56 21.33
N ASN A 120 -27.00 -67.53 21.53
CA ASN A 120 -26.15 -68.59 20.96
C ASN A 120 -24.93 -68.92 21.82
N GLY A 121 -25.11 -69.89 22.73
CA GLY A 121 -24.00 -70.66 23.28
C GLY A 121 -23.67 -71.80 22.32
N SER A 122 -22.37 -72.03 22.11
CA SER A 122 -21.74 -73.07 21.27
C SER A 122 -21.62 -72.75 19.77
N THR A 123 -20.44 -72.29 19.36
CA THR A 123 -19.47 -73.08 18.56
C THR A 123 -18.21 -72.23 18.38
N VAL A 124 -17.09 -72.73 18.92
CA VAL A 124 -15.75 -72.20 18.65
C VAL A 124 -15.36 -72.72 17.27
N GLU A 125 -15.55 -71.92 16.23
CA GLU A 125 -14.89 -72.13 14.94
C GLU A 125 -13.49 -71.49 14.97
N PRO A 126 -12.49 -72.11 14.33
CA PRO A 126 -11.12 -71.62 14.32
C PRO A 126 -11.04 -70.33 13.51
N VAL A 127 -10.57 -69.26 14.15
CA VAL A 127 -10.28 -67.96 13.53
C VAL A 127 -9.26 -68.19 12.41
N THR A 128 -9.73 -68.18 11.17
CA THR A 128 -8.87 -67.95 10.01
C THR A 128 -8.12 -66.64 10.23
N PRO A 129 -6.81 -66.56 9.95
CA PRO A 129 -6.07 -65.31 10.10
C PRO A 129 -6.76 -64.27 9.23
N ILE A 130 -7.37 -63.29 9.89
CA ILE A 130 -7.98 -62.13 9.25
C ILE A 130 -6.90 -61.55 8.34
N HIS A 131 -7.10 -61.69 7.03
CA HIS A 131 -6.21 -61.10 6.04
C HIS A 131 -6.41 -59.59 6.17
N GLY A 132 -5.58 -58.95 7.00
CA GLY A 132 -5.63 -57.52 7.25
C GLY A 132 -5.55 -56.71 5.96
N ASP A 133 -4.88 -57.26 4.95
CA ASP A 133 -4.73 -56.65 3.62
C ASP A 133 -6.05 -56.62 2.84
N LEU A 134 -6.82 -57.72 2.83
CA LEU A 134 -8.14 -57.76 2.20
C LEU A 134 -9.14 -56.87 2.93
N LEU A 135 -9.01 -56.79 4.26
CA LEU A 135 -9.87 -55.93 5.08
C LEU A 135 -9.51 -54.45 4.91
N ALA A 136 -8.24 -54.14 4.65
CA ALA A 136 -7.77 -52.80 4.30
C ALA A 136 -8.23 -52.40 2.89
N GLU A 137 -8.14 -53.29 1.91
CA GLU A 137 -8.68 -53.05 0.56
C GLU A 137 -10.20 -52.86 0.58
N ASP A 138 -10.94 -53.71 1.30
CA ASP A 138 -12.39 -53.55 1.47
C ASP A 138 -12.75 -52.23 2.19
N LEU A 139 -11.96 -51.81 3.19
CA LEU A 139 -12.12 -50.53 3.87
C LEU A 139 -11.84 -49.34 2.95
N LEU A 140 -10.75 -49.39 2.17
CA LEU A 140 -10.39 -48.36 1.22
C LEU A 140 -11.45 -48.25 0.11
N GLN A 141 -11.97 -49.38 -0.35
CA GLN A 141 -13.03 -49.43 -1.35
C GLN A 141 -14.37 -48.91 -0.80
N ALA A 142 -14.68 -49.18 0.48
CA ALA A 142 -15.85 -48.61 1.15
C ALA A 142 -15.69 -47.10 1.41
N LEU A 143 -14.49 -46.62 1.71
CA LEU A 143 -14.17 -45.20 1.86
C LEU A 143 -14.26 -44.46 0.52
N ASP A 144 -13.75 -45.05 -0.55
CA ASP A 144 -13.85 -44.50 -1.90
C ASP A 144 -15.31 -44.44 -2.39
N ALA A 145 -16.11 -45.48 -2.11
CA ALA A 145 -17.54 -45.47 -2.38
C ALA A 145 -18.35 -44.49 -1.51
N GLY A 146 -17.82 -44.12 -0.33
CA GLY A 146 -18.44 -43.18 0.60
C GLY A 146 -18.02 -41.72 0.37
N LEU A 147 -17.03 -41.47 -0.47
CA LEU A 147 -16.52 -40.13 -0.73
C LEU A 147 -17.41 -39.39 -1.73
N SER A 148 -17.69 -38.11 -1.46
CA SER A 148 -18.37 -37.26 -2.44
C SER A 148 -17.48 -37.04 -3.67
N LYS A 149 -18.07 -36.68 -4.81
CA LYS A 149 -17.30 -36.33 -6.01
C LYS A 149 -16.26 -35.24 -5.75
N ASP A 150 -16.63 -34.25 -4.94
CA ASP A 150 -15.70 -33.20 -4.50
C ASP A 150 -14.55 -33.78 -3.67
N GLY A 151 -14.83 -34.71 -2.76
CA GLY A 151 -13.80 -35.37 -1.96
C GLY A 151 -12.81 -36.17 -2.81
N GLN A 152 -13.28 -36.87 -3.85
CA GLN A 152 -12.41 -37.57 -4.80
C GLN A 152 -11.51 -36.59 -5.55
N THR A 153 -12.08 -35.50 -6.09
CA THR A 153 -11.28 -34.49 -6.78
C THR A 153 -10.27 -33.80 -5.87
N ALA A 154 -10.60 -33.60 -4.60
CA ALA A 154 -9.68 -33.00 -3.63
C ALA A 154 -8.53 -33.95 -3.26
N LEU A 155 -8.79 -35.26 -3.13
CA LEU A 155 -7.75 -36.25 -2.89
C LEU A 155 -6.82 -36.41 -4.10
N ASP A 156 -7.36 -36.46 -5.31
CA ASP A 156 -6.58 -36.50 -6.54
C ASP A 156 -5.68 -35.26 -6.66
N ALA A 157 -6.24 -34.06 -6.39
CA ALA A 157 -5.47 -32.82 -6.38
C ALA A 157 -4.36 -32.81 -5.31
N LEU A 158 -4.62 -33.35 -4.12
CA LEU A 158 -3.61 -33.48 -3.07
C LEU A 158 -2.52 -34.48 -3.44
N ALA A 159 -2.88 -35.59 -4.10
CA ALA A 159 -1.92 -36.56 -4.61
C ALA A 159 -1.04 -35.93 -5.70
N ASP A 160 -1.61 -35.17 -6.64
CA ASP A 160 -0.89 -34.43 -7.67
C ASP A 160 0.05 -33.38 -7.07
N VAL A 161 -0.41 -32.64 -6.06
CA VAL A 161 0.41 -31.64 -5.33
C VAL A 161 1.53 -32.33 -4.55
N SER A 162 1.27 -33.46 -3.91
CA SER A 162 2.28 -34.24 -3.20
C SER A 162 3.35 -34.79 -4.14
N LEU A 163 2.96 -35.27 -5.33
CA LEU A 163 3.88 -35.75 -6.35
C LEU A 163 4.71 -34.61 -6.96
N SER A 164 4.09 -33.46 -7.24
CA SER A 164 4.79 -32.30 -7.81
C SER A 164 5.75 -31.64 -6.82
N LEU A 165 5.46 -31.67 -5.53
CA LEU A 165 6.33 -31.18 -4.45
C LEU A 165 7.32 -32.25 -3.95
N ASP A 166 7.33 -33.45 -4.55
CA ASP A 166 8.15 -34.61 -4.14
C ASP A 166 8.02 -34.93 -2.64
N ALA A 167 6.84 -34.70 -2.08
CA ALA A 167 6.54 -34.84 -0.65
C ALA A 167 5.94 -36.21 -0.30
N ALA A 168 6.31 -37.26 -1.04
CA ALA A 168 5.73 -38.60 -0.92
C ALA A 168 5.99 -39.28 0.44
N ALA A 169 6.97 -38.79 1.22
CA ALA A 169 7.32 -39.35 2.52
C ALA A 169 6.33 -38.93 3.64
N ASP A 170 5.78 -37.71 3.59
CA ASP A 170 4.87 -37.16 4.60
C ASP A 170 3.75 -36.33 3.93
N PRO A 171 2.70 -36.97 3.39
CA PRO A 171 1.60 -36.32 2.68
C PRO A 171 0.59 -35.67 3.65
N SER A 172 1.10 -34.93 4.64
CA SER A 172 0.26 -34.13 5.52
C SER A 172 -0.11 -32.82 4.82
N PRO A 173 -1.39 -32.39 4.88
CA PRO A 173 -1.82 -31.16 4.22
C PRO A 173 -1.08 -29.93 4.77
N SER A 174 -0.71 -29.93 6.04
CA SER A 174 0.08 -28.86 6.66
C SER A 174 1.49 -28.77 6.09
N ASN A 175 2.16 -29.90 5.82
CA ASN A 175 3.48 -29.91 5.20
C ASN A 175 3.44 -29.47 3.74
N LEU A 176 2.45 -29.95 2.97
CA LEU A 176 2.23 -29.52 1.59
C LEU A 176 1.97 -28.02 1.49
N CYS A 177 1.13 -27.46 2.37
CA CYS A 177 0.89 -26.02 2.43
C CYS A 177 2.16 -25.22 2.74
N ARG A 178 2.99 -25.69 3.68
CA ARG A 178 4.27 -25.02 3.98
C ARG A 178 5.21 -25.04 2.78
N LEU A 179 5.40 -26.20 2.15
CA LEU A 179 6.24 -26.33 0.96
C LEU A 179 5.72 -25.46 -0.21
N PHE A 180 4.40 -25.38 -0.39
CA PHE A 180 3.80 -24.52 -1.39
C PHE A 180 4.07 -23.03 -1.11
N VAL A 181 3.89 -22.58 0.14
CA VAL A 181 4.16 -21.20 0.53
C VAL A 181 5.65 -20.87 0.39
N ASP A 182 6.53 -21.78 0.79
CA ASP A 182 7.97 -21.60 0.66
C ASP A 182 8.39 -21.50 -0.82
N LEU A 183 7.81 -22.35 -1.69
CA LEU A 183 8.03 -22.29 -3.13
C LEU A 183 7.51 -20.98 -3.75
N GLN A 184 6.32 -20.52 -3.33
CA GLN A 184 5.77 -19.23 -3.77
C GLN A 184 6.65 -18.07 -3.31
N GLY A 185 7.15 -18.11 -2.07
CA GLY A 185 8.10 -17.13 -1.54
C GLY A 185 9.37 -17.08 -2.40
N ALA A 186 9.99 -18.24 -2.65
CA ALA A 186 11.19 -18.32 -3.48
C ALA A 186 10.94 -17.87 -4.93
N ALA A 187 9.79 -18.20 -5.52
CA ALA A 187 9.41 -17.75 -6.86
C ALA A 187 9.24 -16.23 -6.92
N HIS A 188 8.63 -15.63 -5.90
CA HIS A 188 8.45 -14.18 -5.85
C HIS A 188 9.76 -13.44 -5.61
N GLU A 189 10.60 -13.95 -4.69
CA GLU A 189 11.94 -13.41 -4.43
C GLU A 189 12.81 -13.42 -5.68
N THR A 190 12.84 -14.54 -6.41
CA THR A 190 13.61 -14.66 -7.66
C THR A 190 13.08 -13.73 -8.74
N SER A 191 11.75 -13.58 -8.88
CA SER A 191 11.15 -12.61 -9.80
C SER A 191 11.53 -11.17 -9.44
N HIS A 192 11.51 -10.82 -8.16
CA HIS A 192 11.90 -9.49 -7.69
C HIS A 192 13.39 -9.21 -7.90
N LEU A 193 14.26 -10.20 -7.63
CA LEU A 193 15.70 -10.11 -7.93
C LEU A 193 15.94 -9.92 -9.42
N LEU A 194 15.23 -10.62 -10.29
CA LEU A 194 15.34 -10.47 -11.73
C LEU A 194 14.95 -9.05 -12.17
N HIS A 195 13.86 -8.50 -11.62
CA HIS A 195 13.47 -7.12 -11.89
C HIS A 195 14.54 -6.11 -11.45
N ARG A 196 15.09 -6.28 -10.23
CA ARG A 196 16.15 -5.41 -9.71
C ARG A 196 17.43 -5.48 -10.54
N VAL A 197 17.82 -6.68 -10.99
CA VAL A 197 18.96 -6.85 -11.91
C VAL A 197 18.68 -6.16 -13.24
N GLY A 198 17.46 -6.25 -13.78
CA GLY A 198 17.07 -5.53 -14.99
C GLY A 198 17.20 -4.01 -14.85
N LEU A 199 16.80 -3.45 -13.72
CA LEU A 199 16.99 -2.02 -13.43
C LEU A 199 18.47 -1.62 -13.33
N LEU A 200 19.29 -2.44 -12.68
CA LEU A 200 20.74 -2.21 -12.58
C LEU A 200 21.41 -2.27 -13.95
N GLN A 201 21.00 -3.20 -14.81
CA GLN A 201 21.49 -3.29 -16.19
C GLN A 201 21.12 -2.04 -16.98
N ALA A 202 19.86 -1.60 -16.93
CA ALA A 202 19.43 -0.39 -17.63
C ALA A 202 20.19 0.86 -17.14
N TYR A 203 20.43 0.97 -15.83
CA TYR A 203 21.23 2.05 -15.27
C TYR A 203 22.68 2.01 -15.73
N LEU A 204 23.32 0.83 -15.71
CA LEU A 204 24.68 0.66 -16.21
C LEU A 204 24.79 0.97 -17.70
N ASP A 205 23.77 0.61 -18.49
CA ASP A 205 23.71 0.90 -19.91
C ASP A 205 23.61 2.42 -20.15
N ASP A 206 22.74 3.13 -19.42
CA ASP A 206 22.62 4.59 -19.50
C ASP A 206 23.89 5.31 -19.07
N GLU A 207 24.48 4.92 -17.93
CA GLU A 207 25.77 5.46 -17.48
C GLU A 207 26.89 5.15 -18.48
N SER A 208 26.92 3.95 -19.06
CA SER A 208 27.90 3.63 -20.09
C SER A 208 27.71 4.47 -21.36
N ALA A 209 26.46 4.76 -21.76
CA ALA A 209 26.15 5.63 -22.89
C ALA A 209 26.55 7.08 -22.59
N ARG A 210 26.26 7.58 -21.38
CA ARG A 210 26.65 8.91 -20.90
C ARG A 210 28.17 9.07 -20.86
N LEU A 211 28.90 8.08 -20.34
CA LEU A 211 30.36 8.09 -20.33
C LEU A 211 30.94 8.04 -21.74
N ARG A 212 30.35 7.25 -22.65
CA ARG A 212 30.76 7.23 -24.07
C ARG A 212 30.54 8.59 -24.74
N ALA A 213 29.38 9.22 -24.53
CA ALA A 213 29.10 10.55 -25.05
C ALA A 213 30.09 11.59 -24.50
N PHE A 214 30.37 11.55 -23.19
CA PHE A 214 31.36 12.43 -22.57
C PHE A 214 32.77 12.22 -23.13
N LEU A 215 33.19 10.97 -23.37
CA LEU A 215 34.48 10.68 -24.01
C LEU A 215 34.53 11.21 -25.45
N GLU A 216 33.45 11.11 -26.21
CA GLU A 216 33.39 11.70 -27.56
C GLU A 216 33.43 13.24 -27.50
N ASP A 217 32.74 13.88 -26.56
CA ASP A 217 32.83 15.33 -26.34
C ASP A 217 34.25 15.77 -25.99
N LEU A 218 34.96 15.02 -25.14
CA LEU A 218 36.37 15.29 -24.82
C LEU A 218 37.29 15.08 -26.03
N ARG A 219 37.03 14.09 -26.88
CA ARG A 219 37.82 13.86 -28.11
C ARG A 219 37.58 14.93 -29.17
N GLN A 220 36.35 15.42 -29.29
CA GLN A 220 35.93 16.37 -30.30
C GLN A 220 36.13 17.83 -29.86
N GLY A 221 36.23 18.08 -28.54
CA GLY A 221 36.46 19.38 -27.97
C GLY A 221 37.82 19.96 -28.41
N PRO A 222 37.85 21.11 -29.12
CA PRO A 222 39.09 21.70 -29.63
C PRO A 222 40.06 22.15 -28.53
N GLN A 223 39.54 22.32 -27.30
CA GLN A 223 40.31 22.63 -26.08
C GLN A 223 40.97 21.41 -25.42
N TYR A 224 40.58 20.20 -25.81
CA TYR A 224 41.11 18.92 -25.31
C TYR A 224 41.87 18.13 -26.39
N GLN A 225 41.74 18.53 -27.66
CA GLN A 225 42.61 18.05 -28.72
C GLN A 225 44.02 18.61 -28.50
N LEU A 226 44.97 17.72 -28.22
CA LEU A 226 46.38 18.06 -28.17
C LEU A 226 46.79 18.59 -29.54
N SER A 227 47.12 19.88 -29.59
CA SER A 227 47.80 20.46 -30.74
C SER A 227 49.09 19.65 -30.96
N PRO A 228 49.37 19.11 -32.17
CA PRO A 228 50.52 18.23 -32.42
C PRO A 228 51.89 18.91 -32.22
N ALA A 229 51.91 20.17 -31.77
CA ALA A 229 53.10 20.97 -31.51
C ALA A 229 53.51 21.08 -30.03
N SER A 230 52.70 20.62 -29.05
CA SER A 230 53.10 20.67 -27.63
C SER A 230 53.78 19.36 -27.22
N ALA A 231 55.09 19.29 -27.45
CA ALA A 231 55.97 18.21 -27.01
C ALA A 231 56.27 18.22 -25.49
N ASP A 232 55.34 18.68 -24.66
CA ASP A 232 55.44 18.66 -23.19
C ASP A 232 54.61 17.49 -22.61
N SER A 233 54.69 16.32 -23.27
CA SER A 233 54.00 15.08 -22.86
C SER A 233 54.43 14.57 -21.49
N ASP A 234 55.56 15.06 -20.95
CA ASP A 234 56.14 14.59 -19.70
C ASP A 234 55.57 15.33 -18.47
N ALA A 235 54.94 16.49 -18.65
CA ALA A 235 54.36 17.25 -17.53
C ALA A 235 52.98 16.71 -17.08
N LEU A 236 52.20 16.16 -18.01
CA LEU A 236 50.90 15.56 -17.73
C LEU A 236 50.96 14.31 -16.83
N PRO A 237 51.84 13.31 -17.05
CA PRO A 237 51.93 12.15 -16.17
C PRO A 237 52.36 12.55 -14.75
N HIS A 238 53.28 13.52 -14.60
CA HIS A 238 53.66 14.02 -13.28
C HIS A 238 52.53 14.78 -12.59
N ALA A 239 51.75 15.58 -13.31
CA ALA A 239 50.56 16.22 -12.76
C ALA A 239 49.47 15.20 -12.36
N VAL A 240 49.32 14.12 -13.14
CA VAL A 240 48.39 13.02 -12.83
C VAL A 240 48.90 12.23 -11.61
N GLU A 241 50.19 11.96 -11.50
CA GLU A 241 50.80 11.33 -10.33
C GLU A 241 50.65 12.21 -9.08
N ASP A 242 50.88 13.52 -9.20
CA ASP A 242 50.68 14.49 -8.11
C ASP A 242 49.22 14.56 -7.66
N MET A 243 48.26 14.53 -8.59
CA MET A 243 46.83 14.48 -8.27
C MET A 243 46.42 13.11 -7.71
N ALA A 244 46.98 12.02 -8.21
CA ALA A 244 46.75 10.67 -7.71
C ALA A 244 47.31 10.50 -6.29
N ALA A 245 48.45 11.13 -5.97
CA ALA A 245 49.01 11.17 -4.63
C ALA A 245 48.12 11.94 -3.64
N ARG A 246 47.27 12.87 -4.12
CA ARG A 246 46.30 13.61 -3.29
C ARG A 246 44.97 12.89 -3.11
N LEU A 247 44.62 11.91 -3.94
CA LEU A 247 43.41 11.09 -3.78
C LEU A 247 43.28 10.42 -2.40
N PRO A 248 44.32 9.81 -1.79
CA PRO A 248 44.19 9.23 -0.45
C PRO A 248 43.94 10.29 0.63
N GLU A 249 44.46 11.51 0.47
CA GLU A 249 44.19 12.62 1.39
C GLU A 249 42.74 13.10 1.26
N LEU A 250 42.25 13.24 0.04
CA LEU A 250 40.84 13.55 -0.24
C LEU A 250 39.90 12.44 0.24
N ARG A 251 40.28 11.17 0.07
CA ARG A 251 39.51 10.03 0.61
C ARG A 251 39.47 10.07 2.13
N ARG A 252 40.60 10.35 2.80
CA ARG A 252 40.62 10.53 4.26
C ARG A 252 39.80 11.74 4.70
N TYR A 253 39.79 12.81 3.93
CA TYR A 253 38.95 13.97 4.18
C TYR A 253 37.47 13.63 4.02
N VAL A 254 37.09 12.86 2.98
CA VAL A 254 35.74 12.36 2.77
C VAL A 254 35.33 11.39 3.86
N GLU A 255 36.18 10.43 4.24
CA GLU A 255 35.91 9.51 5.36
C GLU A 255 35.81 10.25 6.71
N ALA A 256 36.61 11.30 6.92
CA ALA A 256 36.52 12.17 8.09
C ALA A 256 35.24 13.01 8.05
N LEU A 257 34.84 13.47 6.87
CA LEU A 257 33.60 14.20 6.66
C LEU A 257 32.39 13.27 6.81
N GLU A 258 32.44 12.04 6.31
CA GLU A 258 31.45 10.98 6.53
C GLU A 258 31.36 10.59 8.00
N LYS A 259 32.46 10.63 8.75
CA LYS A 259 32.44 10.42 10.21
C LYS A 259 31.90 11.63 10.99
N ASN A 260 32.17 12.85 10.51
CA ASN A 260 31.76 14.09 11.17
C ASN A 260 30.31 14.50 10.82
N VAL A 261 29.89 14.23 9.60
CA VAL A 261 28.54 14.48 9.08
C VAL A 261 27.66 13.24 9.29
N GLY A 262 28.25 12.05 9.37
CA GLY A 262 27.49 10.82 9.23
C GLY A 262 26.88 10.75 7.84
N ILE A 263 26.50 9.55 7.39
CA ILE A 263 25.12 9.50 6.91
C ILE A 263 24.36 9.73 8.21
N PRO A 264 23.67 10.87 8.44
CA PRO A 264 22.84 10.97 9.62
C PRO A 264 21.99 9.71 9.62
N ALA A 265 21.98 8.99 10.74
CA ALA A 265 20.99 7.94 10.93
C ALA A 265 19.66 8.70 10.95
N LEU A 266 19.15 9.00 9.76
CA LEU A 266 18.11 9.96 9.50
C LEU A 266 16.90 9.36 10.18
N THR A 267 16.66 9.84 11.39
CA THR A 267 15.58 9.29 12.19
C THR A 267 14.29 9.71 11.50
N VAL A 268 13.28 8.85 11.55
CA VAL A 268 11.97 9.18 10.95
C VAL A 268 11.44 10.52 11.48
N GLU A 269 11.79 10.88 12.71
CA GLU A 269 11.48 12.17 13.32
C GLU A 269 12.19 13.36 12.66
N GLU A 270 13.46 13.23 12.28
CA GLU A 270 14.19 14.28 11.54
C GLU A 270 13.59 14.49 10.15
N VAL A 271 13.23 13.41 9.44
CA VAL A 271 12.52 13.50 8.15
C VAL A 271 11.18 14.21 8.30
N ARG A 272 10.44 13.90 9.38
CA ARG A 272 9.14 14.52 9.66
C ARG A 272 9.27 16.03 9.91
N LEU A 273 10.31 16.44 10.65
CA LEU A 273 10.59 17.86 10.89
C LEU A 273 11.01 18.59 9.61
N ASP A 274 11.85 17.96 8.78
CA ASP A 274 12.25 18.51 7.49
C ASP A 274 11.07 18.60 6.52
N GLU A 275 10.17 17.63 6.53
CA GLU A 275 8.93 17.64 5.76
C GLU A 275 8.00 18.78 6.21
N GLU A 276 7.79 18.97 7.51
CA GLU A 276 7.03 20.10 8.05
C GLU A 276 7.64 21.44 7.60
N ALA A 277 8.95 21.59 7.73
CA ALA A 277 9.66 22.79 7.29
C ALA A 277 9.55 23.02 5.78
N TYR A 278 9.58 21.95 4.99
CA TYR A 278 9.40 21.99 3.54
C TYR A 278 7.96 22.39 3.15
N LEU A 279 6.95 21.84 3.82
CA LEU A 279 5.56 22.20 3.60
C LEU A 279 5.29 23.67 3.93
N ASP A 280 5.89 24.18 5.00
CA ASP A 280 5.85 25.60 5.35
C ASP A 280 6.51 26.48 4.28
N LEU A 281 7.67 26.06 3.75
CA LEU A 281 8.33 26.73 2.63
C LEU A 281 7.47 26.70 1.36
N LEU A 282 6.81 25.58 1.10
CA LEU A 282 5.93 25.42 -0.06
C LEU A 282 4.68 26.29 0.06
N ALA A 283 4.12 26.43 1.26
CA ALA A 283 3.04 27.38 1.54
C ALA A 283 3.50 28.83 1.30
N LYS A 284 4.65 29.23 1.85
CA LYS A 284 5.24 30.56 1.60
C LYS A 284 5.51 30.80 0.12
N LYS A 285 6.00 29.78 -0.59
CA LYS A 285 6.26 29.85 -2.03
C LYS A 285 4.96 30.01 -2.83
N LYS A 286 3.89 29.30 -2.46
CA LYS A 286 2.56 29.49 -3.06
C LYS A 286 2.02 30.90 -2.82
N ASP A 287 2.19 31.45 -1.62
CA ASP A 287 1.77 32.82 -1.31
C ASP A 287 2.56 33.86 -2.11
N LEU A 288 3.88 33.67 -2.23
CA LEU A 288 4.74 34.52 -3.05
C LEU A 288 4.41 34.39 -4.55
N ASP A 289 4.20 33.17 -5.05
CA ASP A 289 3.77 32.94 -6.43
C ASP A 289 2.42 33.61 -6.72
N ALA A 290 1.48 33.59 -5.76
CA ALA A 290 0.20 34.28 -5.88
C ALA A 290 0.38 35.81 -5.92
N GLN A 291 1.29 36.35 -5.10
CA GLN A 291 1.64 37.77 -5.13
C GLN A 291 2.29 38.16 -6.46
N VAL A 292 3.25 37.38 -6.96
CA VAL A 292 3.92 37.62 -8.24
C VAL A 292 2.94 37.50 -9.41
N LYS A 293 2.02 36.54 -9.37
CA LYS A 293 0.98 36.37 -10.40
C LYS A 293 0.04 37.57 -10.47
N ALA A 294 -0.21 38.27 -9.36
CA ALA A 294 -0.99 39.51 -9.38
C ALA A 294 -0.29 40.64 -10.15
N PHE A 295 1.05 40.57 -10.29
CA PHE A 295 1.85 41.47 -11.10
C PHE A 295 2.19 40.92 -12.49
N ALA A 296 1.65 39.74 -12.86
CA ALA A 296 1.90 39.17 -14.18
C ALA A 296 1.35 40.10 -15.28
N GLY A 297 2.25 40.57 -16.14
CA GLY A 297 1.94 41.50 -17.23
C GLY A 297 2.35 42.94 -16.98
N LEU A 298 2.81 43.30 -15.76
CA LEU A 298 3.44 44.60 -15.53
C LEU A 298 4.94 44.54 -15.87
N PRO A 299 5.49 45.59 -16.49
CA PRO A 299 6.93 45.75 -16.69
C PRO A 299 7.71 45.65 -15.37
N PRO A 300 8.98 45.19 -15.40
CA PRO A 300 9.82 45.08 -14.20
C PRO A 300 10.18 46.44 -13.57
N ASP A 301 9.99 47.54 -14.29
CA ASP A 301 10.21 48.90 -13.82
C ASP A 301 8.94 49.49 -13.17
N VAL A 302 9.07 50.04 -11.96
CA VAL A 302 7.97 50.54 -11.12
C VAL A 302 7.28 51.74 -11.77
N GLU A 303 8.03 52.61 -12.45
CA GLU A 303 7.47 53.79 -13.11
C GLU A 303 6.68 53.39 -14.37
N ALA A 304 7.24 52.50 -15.19
CA ALA A 304 6.55 51.96 -16.36
C ALA A 304 5.27 51.19 -15.97
N ALA A 305 5.32 50.39 -14.90
CA ALA A 305 4.17 49.69 -14.35
C ALA A 305 3.04 50.64 -13.90
N ARG A 306 3.38 51.80 -13.33
CA ARG A 306 2.38 52.82 -12.94
C ARG A 306 1.68 53.41 -14.15
N VAL A 307 2.42 53.74 -15.20
CA VAL A 307 1.86 54.30 -16.43
C VAL A 307 0.91 53.30 -17.09
N GLU A 308 1.29 52.03 -17.21
CA GLU A 308 0.41 51.00 -17.76
C GLU A 308 -0.85 50.78 -16.92
N LEU A 309 -0.74 50.79 -15.59
CA LEU A 309 -1.89 50.66 -14.70
C LEU A 309 -2.86 51.85 -14.83
N GLU A 310 -2.34 53.08 -14.95
CA GLU A 310 -3.16 54.26 -15.23
C GLU A 310 -3.85 54.16 -16.59
N ASN A 311 -3.17 53.69 -17.63
CA ASN A 311 -3.75 53.44 -18.95
C ASN A 311 -4.87 52.37 -18.91
N LEU A 312 -4.68 51.28 -18.15
CA LEU A 312 -5.74 50.27 -17.98
C LEU A 312 -6.93 50.82 -17.19
N ARG A 313 -6.69 51.71 -16.20
CA ARG A 313 -7.76 52.38 -15.45
C ARG A 313 -8.56 53.33 -16.32
N THR A 314 -7.93 54.09 -17.21
CA THR A 314 -8.64 54.97 -18.14
C THR A 314 -9.49 54.14 -19.12
N GLN A 315 -8.95 53.06 -19.68
CA GLN A 315 -9.70 52.14 -20.53
C GLN A 315 -10.92 51.52 -19.81
N LEU A 316 -10.77 51.13 -18.54
CA LEU A 316 -11.89 50.58 -17.76
C LEU A 316 -12.98 51.64 -17.51
N ARG A 317 -12.59 52.89 -17.20
CA ARG A 317 -13.55 53.99 -17.06
C ARG A 317 -14.29 54.25 -18.37
N GLU A 318 -13.58 54.35 -19.50
CA GLU A 318 -14.22 54.53 -20.80
C GLU A 318 -15.16 53.36 -21.16
N ALA A 319 -14.77 52.12 -20.87
CA ALA A 319 -15.62 50.96 -21.10
C ALA A 319 -16.88 51.00 -20.21
N THR A 320 -16.75 51.49 -18.97
CA THR A 320 -17.86 51.66 -18.04
C THR A 320 -18.78 52.78 -18.50
N GLU A 321 -18.25 53.91 -18.93
CA GLU A 321 -19.02 55.02 -19.50
C GLU A 321 -19.75 54.61 -20.78
N ARG A 322 -19.10 53.85 -21.68
CA ARG A 322 -19.76 53.28 -22.88
C ARG A 322 -20.89 52.33 -22.48
N ARG A 323 -20.67 51.48 -21.47
CA ARG A 323 -21.70 50.56 -20.97
C ARG A 323 -22.87 51.35 -20.39
N ASP A 324 -22.61 52.35 -19.58
CA ASP A 324 -23.63 53.13 -18.89
C ASP A 324 -24.41 53.99 -19.90
N ALA A 325 -23.76 54.60 -20.89
CA ALA A 325 -24.43 55.30 -21.99
C ALA A 325 -25.29 54.36 -22.84
N ASN A 326 -24.80 53.16 -23.17
CA ASN A 326 -25.61 52.16 -23.87
C ASN A 326 -26.79 51.69 -23.04
N PHE A 327 -26.62 51.58 -21.72
CA PHE A 327 -27.68 51.21 -20.79
C PHE A 327 -28.73 52.32 -20.68
N GLU A 328 -28.33 53.57 -20.54
CA GLU A 328 -29.21 54.73 -20.57
C GLU A 328 -30.02 54.79 -21.87
N MET A 329 -29.38 54.58 -23.02
CA MET A 329 -30.08 54.50 -24.31
C MET A 329 -31.10 53.35 -24.38
N LEU A 330 -30.82 52.20 -23.76
CA LEU A 330 -31.80 51.10 -23.67
C LEU A 330 -32.97 51.46 -22.74
N VAL A 331 -32.68 52.02 -21.57
CA VAL A 331 -33.68 52.41 -20.57
C VAL A 331 -34.61 53.48 -21.12
N GLU A 332 -34.10 54.48 -21.83
CA GLU A 332 -34.90 55.53 -22.46
C GLU A 332 -35.84 54.98 -23.55
N ARG A 333 -35.39 53.95 -24.29
CA ARG A 333 -36.21 53.30 -25.32
C ARG A 333 -37.33 52.43 -24.75
N GLU A 334 -37.10 51.81 -23.61
CA GLU A 334 -38.06 50.86 -23.02
C GLU A 334 -38.94 51.48 -21.93
N SER A 335 -38.61 52.67 -21.41
CA SER A 335 -39.44 53.33 -20.40
C SER A 335 -40.73 53.90 -21.02
N PRO A 336 -41.94 53.46 -20.58
CA PRO A 336 -43.18 54.03 -21.06
C PRO A 336 -43.31 55.46 -20.51
N VAL A 337 -43.18 56.46 -21.39
CA VAL A 337 -43.43 57.87 -21.05
C VAL A 337 -44.87 58.00 -20.58
N LYS A 338 -45.07 58.12 -19.26
CA LYS A 338 -46.37 58.44 -18.66
C LYS A 338 -46.74 59.86 -19.07
N VAL A 339 -47.50 60.00 -20.15
CA VAL A 339 -48.13 61.27 -20.56
C VAL A 339 -49.08 61.69 -19.44
N ARG A 340 -48.64 62.63 -18.60
CA ARG A 340 -49.53 63.28 -17.62
C ARG A 340 -50.45 64.21 -18.41
N THR A 341 -51.65 63.73 -18.74
CA THR A 341 -52.76 64.56 -19.19
C THR A 341 -53.09 65.60 -18.12
N SER A 342 -52.66 66.84 -18.32
CA SER A 342 -53.13 67.98 -17.54
C SER A 342 -54.56 68.31 -17.99
N ARG A 343 -55.52 67.91 -17.16
CA ARG A 343 -56.92 68.32 -17.31
C ARG A 343 -57.04 69.78 -16.85
N ARG A 344 -57.27 70.69 -17.79
CA ARG A 344 -57.73 72.06 -17.52
C ARG A 344 -59.26 72.08 -17.52
N ILE A 345 -59.79 73.01 -16.72
CA ILE A 345 -61.20 73.43 -16.50
C ILE A 345 -61.89 72.67 -15.37
#